data_AF-A0A370EWS1-F1
#
_entry.id   AF-A0A370EWS1-F1
#
_cell.length_a   1.000
_cell.length_b   1.000
_cell.length_c   1.000
_cell.angle_alpha   90.00
_cell.angle_beta   90.00
_cell.angle_gamma   90.00
#
_symmetry.space_group_name_H-M   'P 1'
#
loop_
_entity.id
_entity.type
_entity.pdbx_description
1 polymer ?
#
loop_
_entity_poly.entity_id
_entity_poly.type
_entity_poly.pdbx_seq_one_letter_code
_entity_poly.pdbx_strand_id
1 'polypeptide(L)'
;MKTKIILIFALIVTLTGYGQDKGKFDTQLNTVVKLFTTKNADVINPVLAENYTIAGIFPGAEEQVLPQVLPQLPRFDDYKLVSQSEEKEGTRVNVLLTESKSGYEYPANFLFNKEKKIQEFNILETASIQTQINGK
;
A
#
# COMPACT_ATOMS: atom_id res chain seq x y z
N MET A 1 -12.25 -27.60 -56.75
CA MET A 1 -12.77 -28.15 -55.47
C MET A 1 -11.78 -27.74 -54.38
N LYS A 2 -12.05 -26.69 -53.60
CA LYS A 2 -12.58 -26.77 -52.22
C LYS A 2 -12.01 -27.96 -51.44
N THR A 3 -11.15 -27.72 -50.44
CA THR A 3 -11.39 -28.12 -49.04
C THR A 3 -10.44 -27.34 -48.12
N LYS A 4 -10.99 -26.89 -46.99
CA LYS A 4 -10.45 -25.95 -46.01
C LYS A 4 -9.46 -26.69 -45.10
N ILE A 5 -8.27 -26.12 -44.88
CA ILE A 5 -7.44 -26.47 -43.73
C ILE A 5 -7.82 -25.47 -42.64
N ILE A 6 -8.59 -25.95 -41.66
CA ILE A 6 -8.89 -25.24 -40.42
C ILE A 6 -7.63 -25.33 -39.57
N LEU A 7 -6.82 -24.28 -39.59
CA LEU A 7 -5.70 -24.12 -38.69
C LEU A 7 -6.26 -23.81 -37.30
N ILE A 8 -6.19 -24.82 -36.43
CA ILE A 8 -6.54 -24.74 -35.02
C ILE A 8 -5.66 -23.65 -34.39
N PHE A 9 -6.27 -22.52 -34.07
CA PHE A 9 -5.71 -21.53 -33.14
C PHE A 9 -5.63 -22.22 -31.77
N ALA A 10 -4.51 -22.88 -31.49
CA ALA A 10 -4.16 -23.25 -30.14
C ALA A 10 -3.94 -21.94 -29.38
N LEU A 11 -5.00 -21.49 -28.72
CA LEU A 11 -4.97 -20.43 -27.74
C LEU A 11 -4.08 -20.93 -26.60
N ILE A 12 -2.77 -20.69 -26.73
CA ILE A 12 -1.84 -20.79 -25.62
C ILE A 12 -2.22 -19.64 -24.69
N VAL A 13 -3.17 -19.90 -23.80
CA VAL A 13 -3.35 -19.09 -22.60
C VAL A 13 -2.08 -19.34 -21.81
N THR A 14 -1.07 -18.49 -22.03
CA THR A 14 0.02 -18.37 -21.08
C THR A 14 -0.63 -17.86 -19.80
N LEU A 15 -1.02 -18.82 -18.95
CA LEU A 15 -1.09 -18.63 -17.52
C LEU A 15 0.33 -18.26 -17.09
N THR A 16 0.71 -17.00 -17.32
CA THR A 16 1.82 -16.40 -16.61
C THR A 16 1.38 -16.46 -15.16
N GLY A 17 1.90 -17.46 -14.46
CA GLY A 17 1.76 -17.55 -13.02
C GLY A 17 2.08 -16.17 -12.47
N TYR A 18 1.18 -15.66 -11.63
CA TYR A 18 1.41 -14.51 -10.79
C TYR A 18 2.57 -14.87 -9.85
N GLY A 19 3.80 -14.85 -10.38
CA GLY A 19 5.00 -14.71 -9.58
C GLY A 19 4.82 -13.38 -8.87
N GLN A 20 4.52 -13.47 -7.58
CA GLN A 20 4.32 -12.33 -6.70
C GLN A 20 5.38 -11.26 -6.99
N ASP A 21 4.97 -10.19 -7.65
CA ASP A 21 5.79 -9.03 -8.01
C ASP A 21 6.04 -8.15 -6.77
N LYS A 22 6.47 -8.82 -5.69
CA LYS A 22 6.97 -8.24 -4.46
C LYS A 22 8.18 -7.31 -4.76
N GLY A 23 8.92 -7.56 -5.83
CA GLY A 23 10.21 -6.91 -6.09
C GLY A 23 10.26 -5.38 -6.17
N LYS A 24 9.28 -4.70 -6.81
CA LYS A 24 9.44 -3.26 -7.14
C LYS A 24 9.32 -2.32 -5.93
N PHE A 25 8.45 -2.65 -4.97
CA PHE A 25 8.12 -1.79 -3.82
C PHE A 25 8.35 -2.46 -2.46
N ASP A 26 8.93 -3.67 -2.43
CA ASP A 26 9.17 -4.42 -1.19
C ASP A 26 9.95 -3.63 -0.15
N THR A 27 10.96 -2.86 -0.57
CA THR A 27 11.76 -2.06 0.39
C THR A 27 10.88 -1.04 1.12
N GLN A 28 9.99 -0.38 0.39
CA GLN A 28 9.08 0.60 0.92
C GLN A 28 8.00 -0.05 1.80
N LEU A 29 7.39 -1.13 1.33
CA LEU A 29 6.36 -1.87 2.08
C LEU A 29 6.92 -2.48 3.36
N ASN A 30 8.14 -3.03 3.33
CA ASN A 30 8.83 -3.49 4.54
C ASN A 30 9.12 -2.34 5.52
N THR A 31 9.42 -1.14 5.01
CA THR A 31 9.58 0.05 5.86
C THR A 31 8.25 0.46 6.50
N VAL A 32 7.14 0.33 5.77
CA VAL A 32 5.78 0.55 6.30
C VAL A 32 5.43 -0.49 7.38
N VAL A 33 5.73 -1.77 7.19
CA VAL A 33 5.58 -2.77 8.26
C VAL A 33 6.47 -2.45 9.45
N LYS A 34 7.71 -2.01 9.21
CA LYS A 34 8.64 -1.61 10.27
C LYS A 34 8.10 -0.43 11.10
N LEU A 35 7.44 0.53 10.47
CA LEU A 35 6.74 1.63 11.15
C LEU A 35 5.70 1.07 12.16
N PHE A 36 4.85 0.12 11.76
CA PHE A 36 3.83 -0.44 12.63
C PHE A 36 4.36 -1.37 13.72
N THR A 37 5.43 -2.12 13.43
CA THR A 37 6.07 -3.01 14.42
C THR A 37 6.87 -2.25 15.46
N THR A 38 7.59 -1.20 15.06
CA THR A 38 8.44 -0.40 15.96
C THR A 38 7.69 0.73 16.64
N LYS A 39 6.52 1.12 16.12
CA LYS A 39 5.76 2.30 16.57
C LYS A 39 6.60 3.58 16.53
N ASN A 40 7.54 3.67 15.59
CA ASN A 40 8.39 4.82 15.38
C ASN A 40 8.13 5.46 14.01
N ALA A 41 7.57 6.67 14.00
CA ALA A 41 7.25 7.42 12.79
C ALA A 41 8.50 7.76 11.95
N ASP A 42 9.66 7.99 12.57
CA ASP A 42 10.88 8.40 11.88
C ASP A 42 11.40 7.34 10.90
N VAL A 43 11.01 6.08 11.12
CA VAL A 43 11.43 4.94 10.28
C VAL A 43 10.91 5.08 8.85
N ILE A 44 9.76 5.73 8.63
CA ILE A 44 9.15 5.83 7.31
C ILE A 44 9.71 6.99 6.48
N ASN A 45 10.36 7.99 7.10
CA ASN A 45 10.88 9.18 6.44
C ASN A 45 11.71 8.90 5.16
N PRO A 46 12.59 7.88 5.11
CA PRO A 46 13.38 7.59 3.91
C PRO A 46 12.56 7.13 2.71
N VAL A 47 11.28 6.76 2.88
CA VAL A 47 10.42 6.27 1.80
C VAL A 47 9.24 7.19 1.51
N LEU A 48 9.05 8.26 2.28
CA LEU A 48 8.03 9.29 2.01
C LEU A 48 8.51 10.28 0.94
N ALA A 49 7.58 10.80 0.15
CA ALA A 49 7.80 11.97 -0.68
C ALA A 49 7.76 13.24 0.18
N GLU A 50 8.39 14.33 -0.26
CA GLU A 50 8.41 15.60 0.50
C GLU A 50 7.01 16.18 0.76
N ASN A 51 6.07 15.93 -0.16
CA ASN A 51 4.70 16.42 -0.12
C ASN A 51 3.68 15.28 0.05
N TYR A 52 4.07 14.22 0.78
CA TYR A 52 3.17 13.09 1.00
C TYR A 52 1.91 13.52 1.75
N THR A 53 0.82 12.79 1.52
CA THR A 53 -0.45 12.98 2.22
C THR A 53 -0.85 11.71 2.94
N ILE A 54 -1.69 11.84 3.97
CA ILE A 54 -2.34 10.70 4.64
C ILE A 54 -3.84 10.84 4.46
N ALA A 55 -4.51 9.78 4.02
CA ALA A 55 -5.96 9.79 3.81
C ALA A 55 -6.70 10.19 5.11
N GLY A 56 -7.65 11.12 4.98
CA GLY A 56 -8.43 11.63 6.11
C GLY A 56 -7.72 12.69 6.97
N ILE A 57 -6.49 13.08 6.63
CA ILE A 57 -5.73 14.14 7.32
C ILE A 57 -5.67 15.39 6.44
N PHE A 58 -5.70 16.56 7.06
CA PHE A 58 -5.53 17.83 6.35
C PHE A 58 -4.08 17.98 5.84
N PRO A 59 -3.88 18.37 4.57
CA PRO A 59 -2.54 18.55 4.00
C PRO A 59 -1.66 19.49 4.83
N GLY A 60 -0.44 19.06 5.13
CA GLY A 60 0.54 19.79 5.94
C GLY A 60 0.52 19.45 7.44
N ALA A 61 -0.39 18.58 7.89
CA ALA A 61 -0.43 18.10 9.27
C ALA A 61 0.17 16.69 9.47
N GLU A 62 0.61 16.03 8.39
CA GLU A 62 0.96 14.61 8.38
C GLU A 62 2.10 14.26 9.35
N GLU A 63 3.15 15.08 9.39
CA GLU A 63 4.31 14.87 10.28
C GLU A 63 3.93 14.95 11.76
N GLN A 64 2.91 15.76 12.10
CA GLN A 64 2.43 15.92 13.46
C GLN A 64 1.41 14.86 13.85
N VAL A 65 0.59 14.41 12.90
CA VAL A 65 -0.52 13.49 13.17
C VAL A 65 -0.05 12.04 13.14
N LEU A 66 0.87 11.65 12.25
CA LEU A 66 1.33 10.28 12.15
C LEU A 66 1.87 9.72 13.50
N PRO A 67 2.72 10.43 14.27
CA PRO A 67 3.16 9.99 15.59
C PRO A 67 2.02 9.84 16.62
N GLN A 68 0.92 10.58 16.46
CA GLN A 68 -0.23 10.54 17.38
C GLN A 68 -1.20 9.39 17.04
N VAL A 69 -1.35 9.07 15.75
CA VAL A 69 -2.24 8.00 15.28
C VAL A 69 -1.55 6.64 15.37
N LEU A 70 -0.26 6.56 15.07
CA LEU A 70 0.50 5.30 15.01
C LEU A 70 0.38 4.40 16.27
N PRO A 71 0.39 4.93 17.51
CA PRO A 71 0.20 4.13 18.71
C PRO A 71 -1.20 3.50 18.82
N GLN A 72 -2.21 4.12 18.19
CA GLN A 72 -3.60 3.67 18.21
C GLN A 72 -3.87 2.58 17.17
N LEU A 73 -3.02 2.48 16.15
CA LEU A 73 -3.14 1.46 15.12
C LEU A 73 -2.72 0.07 15.65
N PRO A 74 -3.27 -1.02 15.09
CA PRO A 74 -2.77 -2.36 15.36
C PRO A 74 -1.28 -2.50 15.03
N ARG A 75 -0.67 -3.56 15.55
CA ARG A 75 0.65 -3.98 15.11
C ARG A 75 0.48 -4.90 13.91
N PHE A 76 1.01 -4.48 12.77
CA PHE A 76 1.08 -5.29 11.56
C PHE A 76 2.50 -5.83 11.42
N ASP A 77 2.67 -7.12 11.15
CA ASP A 77 3.97 -7.78 10.97
C ASP A 77 4.20 -8.36 9.57
N ASP A 78 3.15 -8.43 8.76
CA ASP A 78 3.23 -8.89 7.38
C ASP A 78 2.29 -8.09 6.47
N TYR A 79 2.53 -8.20 5.16
CA TYR A 79 1.63 -7.70 4.14
C TYR A 79 1.51 -8.67 2.97
N LYS A 80 0.35 -8.62 2.32
CA LYS A 80 0.08 -9.29 1.06
C LYS A 80 -0.24 -8.26 -0.01
N LEU A 81 0.58 -8.23 -1.06
CA LEU A 81 0.26 -7.47 -2.25
C LEU A 81 -0.99 -8.03 -2.93
N VAL A 82 -2.01 -7.18 -3.13
CA VAL A 82 -3.27 -7.55 -3.79
C VAL A 82 -3.23 -7.17 -5.27
N SER A 83 -2.86 -5.92 -5.57
CA SER A 83 -2.82 -5.42 -6.94
C SER A 83 -1.89 -4.23 -7.06
N GLN A 84 -1.48 -3.96 -8.30
CA GLN A 84 -0.76 -2.76 -8.69
C GLN A 84 -1.42 -2.18 -9.95
N SER A 85 -1.53 -0.86 -10.02
CA SER A 85 -2.02 -0.15 -11.19
C SER A 85 -1.24 1.13 -11.41
N GLU A 86 -0.84 1.38 -12.66
CA GLU A 86 -0.23 2.65 -13.04
C GLU A 86 -1.31 3.74 -13.08
N GLU A 87 -1.03 4.85 -12.42
CA GLU A 87 -1.82 6.08 -12.40
C GLU A 87 -0.98 7.22 -13.00
N LYS A 88 -1.61 8.37 -13.26
CA LYS A 88 -0.92 9.53 -13.87
C LYS A 88 0.29 9.99 -13.03
N GLU A 89 0.14 9.99 -11.72
CA GLU A 89 1.12 10.52 -10.77
C GLU A 89 2.10 9.46 -10.25
N GLY A 90 1.88 8.18 -10.55
CA GLY A 90 2.71 7.10 -10.04
C GLY A 90 2.07 5.72 -10.12
N THR A 91 2.57 4.75 -9.36
CA THR A 91 1.98 3.41 -9.26
C THR A 91 1.20 3.27 -7.95
N ARG A 92 -0.09 2.98 -8.05
CA ARG A 92 -0.95 2.60 -6.92
C ARG A 92 -0.71 1.14 -6.56
N VAL A 93 -0.53 0.88 -5.27
CA VAL A 93 -0.27 -0.45 -4.74
C VAL A 93 -1.28 -0.71 -3.63
N ASN A 94 -2.10 -1.75 -3.81
CA ASN A 94 -3.09 -2.18 -2.83
C ASN A 94 -2.54 -3.39 -2.09
N VAL A 95 -2.61 -3.37 -0.76
CA VAL A 95 -2.11 -4.43 0.11
C VAL A 95 -3.15 -4.80 1.17
N LEU A 96 -2.98 -6.00 1.72
CA LEU A 96 -3.60 -6.41 2.98
C LEU A 96 -2.50 -6.45 4.04
N LEU A 97 -2.67 -5.72 5.14
CA LEU A 97 -1.78 -5.71 6.29
C LEU A 97 -2.29 -6.73 7.32
N THR A 98 -1.44 -7.66 7.73
CA THR A 98 -1.81 -8.73 8.68
C THR A 98 -1.51 -8.27 10.11
N GLU A 99 -2.51 -8.26 10.98
CA GLU A 99 -2.34 -7.93 12.40
C GLU A 99 -1.73 -9.11 13.18
N SER A 100 -0.64 -8.84 13.91
CA SER A 100 0.15 -9.85 14.62
C SER A 100 -0.63 -10.72 15.60
N LYS A 101 -1.68 -10.18 16.24
CA LYS A 101 -2.40 -10.87 17.32
C LYS A 101 -3.56 -11.71 16.80
N SER A 102 -4.31 -11.18 15.85
CA SER A 102 -5.56 -11.76 15.37
C SER A 102 -5.39 -12.52 14.06
N GLY A 103 -4.32 -12.23 13.30
CA GLY A 103 -4.19 -12.65 11.90
C GLY A 103 -5.19 -11.96 10.98
N TYR A 104 -5.94 -10.97 11.46
CA TYR A 104 -6.91 -10.24 10.65
C TYR A 104 -6.18 -9.35 9.65
N GLU A 105 -6.69 -9.33 8.42
CA GLU A 105 -6.13 -8.58 7.31
C GLU A 105 -6.88 -7.25 7.12
N TYR A 106 -6.15 -6.13 7.13
CA TYR A 106 -6.69 -4.79 6.92
C TYR A 106 -6.31 -4.27 5.53
N PRO A 107 -7.26 -3.77 4.72
CA PRO A 107 -6.94 -3.16 3.44
C PRO A 107 -6.23 -1.81 3.63
N ALA A 108 -5.15 -1.64 2.87
CA ALA A 108 -4.42 -0.39 2.78
C ALA A 108 -3.98 -0.17 1.32
N ASN A 109 -3.75 1.08 0.95
CA ASN A 109 -3.20 1.39 -0.36
C ASN A 109 -2.21 2.56 -0.31
N PHE A 110 -1.26 2.52 -1.23
CA PHE A 110 -0.20 3.51 -1.30
C PHE A 110 -0.04 3.97 -2.74
N LEU A 111 0.04 5.28 -2.95
CA LEU A 111 0.49 5.82 -4.23
C LEU A 111 1.99 6.06 -4.15
N PHE A 112 2.75 5.36 -4.97
CA PHE A 112 4.18 5.59 -5.13
C PHE A 112 4.44 6.49 -6.32
N ASN A 113 5.09 7.63 -6.13
CA ASN A 113 5.47 8.51 -7.22
C ASN A 113 6.52 7.86 -8.16
N LYS A 114 6.93 8.58 -9.20
CA LYS A 114 7.93 8.09 -10.18
C LYS A 114 9.31 7.79 -9.57
N GLU A 115 9.61 8.34 -8.40
CA GLU A 115 10.83 8.08 -7.63
C GLU A 115 10.68 6.92 -6.65
N LYS A 116 9.53 6.22 -6.69
CA LYS A 116 9.16 5.13 -5.79
C LYS A 116 9.07 5.57 -4.32
N LYS A 117 8.73 6.84 -4.08
CA LYS A 117 8.42 7.39 -2.76
C LYS A 117 6.90 7.40 -2.55
N ILE A 118 6.46 7.20 -1.32
CA ILE A 118 5.05 7.22 -0.95
C ILE A 118 4.58 8.68 -1.02
N GLN A 119 3.67 8.96 -1.96
CA GLN A 119 3.01 10.24 -2.14
C GLN A 119 1.64 10.27 -1.46
N GLU A 120 0.93 9.12 -1.44
CA GLU A 120 -0.30 8.97 -0.66
C GLU A 120 -0.14 7.76 0.27
N PHE A 121 -0.19 8.01 1.58
CA PHE A 121 -0.02 7.02 2.62
C PHE A 121 -1.39 6.66 3.23
N ASN A 122 -2.17 5.83 2.54
CA ASN A 122 -3.50 5.42 3.00
C ASN A 122 -3.43 4.12 3.81
N ILE A 123 -3.33 4.26 5.12
CA ILE A 123 -3.07 3.17 6.06
C ILE A 123 -4.33 2.34 6.34
N LEU A 124 -5.51 2.93 6.20
CA LEU A 124 -6.79 2.28 6.48
C LEU A 124 -7.85 2.91 5.59
N GLU A 125 -8.12 2.25 4.46
CA GLU A 125 -9.12 2.71 3.49
C GLU A 125 -10.52 2.88 4.13
N THR A 126 -10.78 2.20 5.25
CA THR A 126 -12.06 2.16 5.96
C THR A 126 -12.03 2.76 7.37
N ALA A 127 -10.90 3.24 7.88
CA ALA A 127 -10.90 3.84 9.22
C ALA A 127 -11.39 5.27 9.15
N SER A 128 -12.63 5.47 9.59
CA SER A 128 -13.08 6.78 10.04
C SER A 128 -12.27 7.16 11.28
N ILE A 129 -11.16 7.87 11.10
CA ILE A 129 -10.41 8.44 12.21
C ILE A 129 -11.30 9.52 12.83
N GLN A 130 -12.00 9.17 13.92
CA GLN A 130 -12.71 10.16 14.73
C GLN A 130 -11.68 10.96 15.52
N THR A 131 -11.17 12.05 14.94
CA THR A 131 -10.30 12.98 15.64
C THR A 131 -11.14 13.71 16.69
N GLN A 132 -11.11 13.26 17.94
CA GLN A 132 -11.62 14.07 19.05
C GLN A 132 -10.60 15.16 19.36
N ILE A 133 -10.83 16.36 18.82
CA ILE A 133 -10.11 17.56 19.24
C ILE A 133 -10.64 17.92 20.63
N ASN A 134 -9.92 17.52 21.67
CA ASN A 134 -10.17 18.01 23.02
C ASN A 134 -9.73 19.47 23.09
N GLY A 135 -10.65 20.39 22.80
CA GLY A 135 -10.53 21.81 23.11
C GLY A 135 -10.46 21.99 24.63
N LYS A 136 -9.40 22.62 25.10
CA LYS A 136 -9.31 23.20 26.45
C LYS A 136 -10.27 24.39 26.59
#